data_AF-E3RTW5-F1
#
_entry.id   AF-E3RTW5-F1
#
_cell.length_a   1.000
_cell.length_b   1.000
_cell.length_c   1.000
_cell.angle_alpha   90.00
_cell.angle_beta   90.00
_cell.angle_gamma   90.00
#
_symmetry.space_group_name_H-M   'P 1'
#
loop_
_entity.id
_entity.type
_entity.pdbx_description
1 polymer ?
#
loop_
_entity_poly.entity_id
_entity_poly.type
_entity_poly.pdbx_seq_one_letter_code
_entity_poly.pdbx_strand_id
1 'polypeptide(L)'
;MASKWAQSQREGWLCKLYGKYSVDDTRSIPSDSVQSKIVTVLENLLSNQTTPKDAATETASLILFREDAETLWNNLWGLYLSAAETFGEEQELGALVDYIVELASLPDASSLPEFSMNLSESFQGPERYLANLSSPATPDAAKSAWKNLNTFLALLAKSRNAQKIPVLAGWARLGVKTLVMALEQSPSTREGQNVELHAPAAAQWLRIAQDEIEKLCNDKTERFTAGDLWANRGGGEVCDNARLQFWKSRMAELGY
;
A
#
# COMPACT_ATOMS: atom_id res chain seq x y z
N MET A 1 -1.90 6.09 17.53
CA MET A 1 -1.06 5.12 16.79
C MET A 1 0.06 5.85 16.03
N ALA A 2 -0.26 6.96 15.35
CA ALA A 2 0.68 7.77 14.60
C ALA A 2 1.97 8.18 15.31
N SER A 3 1.94 8.68 16.54
CA SER A 3 3.19 9.05 17.22
C SER A 3 4.14 7.88 17.49
N LYS A 4 3.61 6.68 17.75
CA LYS A 4 4.43 5.47 17.89
C LYS A 4 5.05 5.06 16.55
N TRP A 5 4.27 5.13 15.47
CA TRP A 5 4.78 4.90 14.12
C TRP A 5 5.87 5.92 13.75
N ALA A 6 5.62 7.21 13.98
CA ALA A 6 6.56 8.27 13.66
C ALA A 6 7.86 8.13 14.47
N GLN A 7 7.76 7.80 15.75
CA GLN A 7 8.91 7.47 16.59
C GLN A 7 9.69 6.26 16.04
N SER A 8 9.01 5.18 15.62
CA SER A 8 9.69 4.00 15.05
C SER A 8 10.41 4.31 13.74
N GLN A 9 9.88 5.24 12.93
CA GLN A 9 10.59 5.71 11.73
C GLN A 9 11.81 6.53 12.10
N ARG A 10 11.69 7.46 13.07
CA ARG A 10 12.78 8.33 13.52
C ARG A 10 13.91 7.58 14.20
N GLU A 11 13.62 6.53 14.97
CA GLU A 11 14.62 5.72 15.69
C GLU A 11 15.12 4.53 14.84
N GLY A 12 14.39 4.16 13.80
CA GLY A 12 14.68 3.03 12.93
C GLY A 12 15.64 3.37 11.79
N TRP A 13 15.20 3.05 10.57
CA TRP A 13 16.04 3.11 9.36
C TRP A 13 16.52 4.53 9.05
N LEU A 14 15.70 5.56 9.30
CA LEU A 14 16.12 6.94 9.09
C LEU A 14 17.27 7.34 10.03
N CYS A 15 17.27 6.90 11.30
CA CYS A 15 18.39 7.16 12.21
C CYS A 15 19.67 6.45 11.74
N LYS A 16 19.53 5.22 11.24
CA LYS A 16 20.68 4.46 10.70
C LYS A 16 21.33 5.16 9.51
N LEU A 17 20.55 5.83 8.66
CA LEU A 17 21.06 6.52 7.48
C LEU A 17 21.49 7.96 7.77
N TYR A 18 20.68 8.71 8.51
CA TYR A 18 20.81 10.17 8.63
C TYR A 18 21.06 10.66 10.06
N GLY A 19 21.05 9.75 11.04
CA GLY A 19 21.26 10.09 12.44
C GLY A 19 22.68 10.58 12.71
N LYS A 20 22.79 11.60 13.56
CA LYS A 20 24.05 12.16 14.06
C LYS A 20 24.24 11.73 15.52
N TYR A 21 25.49 11.55 15.91
CA TYR A 21 25.85 11.30 17.30
C TYR A 21 25.82 12.61 18.08
N SER A 22 25.14 12.60 19.23
CA SER A 22 25.23 13.67 20.23
C SER A 22 26.43 13.44 21.16
N VAL A 23 26.66 14.41 22.06
CA VAL A 23 27.81 14.43 22.97
C VAL A 23 27.81 13.24 23.94
N ASP A 24 26.64 12.66 24.21
CA ASP A 24 26.39 11.47 25.03
C ASP A 24 26.45 10.15 24.23
N ASP A 25 26.94 10.18 22.99
CA ASP A 25 27.04 9.04 22.06
C ASP A 25 25.68 8.42 21.65
N THR A 26 24.58 9.13 21.91
CA THR A 26 23.26 8.76 21.43
C THR A 26 23.13 9.15 19.95
N ARG A 27 22.70 8.22 19.10
CA ARG A 27 22.43 8.53 17.68
C ARG A 27 20.97 8.93 17.50
N SER A 28 20.74 10.12 16.94
CA SER A 28 19.39 10.63 16.68
C SER A 28 19.32 11.42 15.37
N ILE A 29 18.15 11.46 14.75
CA ILE A 29 17.90 12.33 13.61
C ILE A 29 17.82 13.77 14.09
N PRO A 30 18.55 14.72 13.47
CA PRO A 30 18.41 16.13 13.77
C PRO A 30 16.96 16.59 13.57
N SER A 31 16.38 17.24 14.58
CA SER A 31 14.97 17.66 14.55
C SER A 31 14.64 18.63 13.42
N ASP A 32 15.63 19.41 12.98
CA ASP A 32 15.57 20.38 11.89
C ASP A 32 15.79 19.78 10.50
N SER A 33 16.20 18.52 10.42
CA SER A 33 16.40 17.80 9.15
C SER A 33 15.10 17.69 8.35
N VAL A 34 15.24 17.64 7.02
CA VAL A 34 14.09 17.49 6.12
C VAL A 34 13.39 16.14 6.36
N GLN A 35 14.15 15.08 6.64
CA GLN A 35 13.64 13.75 6.98
C GLN A 35 12.74 13.79 8.21
N SER A 36 13.19 14.46 9.28
CA SER A 36 12.38 14.64 10.50
C SER A 36 11.07 15.39 10.21
N LYS A 37 11.14 16.44 9.37
CA LYS A 37 9.97 17.23 8.98
C LYS A 37 8.98 16.42 8.14
N ILE A 38 9.44 15.62 7.18
CA ILE A 38 8.57 14.73 6.40
C ILE A 38 7.85 13.74 7.32
N VAL A 39 8.55 13.13 8.29
CA VAL A 39 7.91 12.24 9.28
C VAL A 39 6.83 12.99 10.06
N THR A 40 7.11 14.22 10.50
CA THR A 40 6.13 15.05 11.23
C THR A 40 4.91 15.39 10.38
N VAL A 41 5.07 15.69 9.09
CA VAL A 41 3.94 15.94 8.18
C VAL A 41 3.02 14.72 8.10
N LEU A 42 3.58 13.54 7.90
CA LEU A 42 2.81 12.29 7.86
C LEU A 42 2.20 11.94 9.23
N GLU A 43 2.92 12.16 10.33
CA GLU A 43 2.40 11.96 11.69
C GLU A 43 1.17 12.83 11.95
N ASN A 44 1.24 14.11 11.56
CA ASN A 44 0.15 15.06 11.70
C ASN A 44 -1.04 14.66 10.83
N LEU A 45 -0.79 14.22 9.59
CA LEU A 45 -1.83 13.72 8.69
C LEU A 45 -2.56 12.51 9.32
N LEU A 46 -1.81 11.51 9.77
CA LEU A 46 -2.32 10.29 10.36
C LEU A 46 -2.96 10.50 11.74
N SER A 47 -2.70 11.65 12.38
CA SER A 47 -3.34 12.08 13.62
C SER A 47 -4.52 13.05 13.40
N ASN A 48 -4.91 13.30 12.14
CA ASN A 48 -5.92 14.29 11.75
C ASN A 48 -5.64 15.71 12.26
N GLN A 49 -4.36 16.08 12.42
CA GLN A 49 -3.93 17.41 12.87
C GLN A 49 -3.67 18.37 11.69
N THR A 50 -3.59 17.85 10.48
CA THR A 50 -3.48 18.63 9.24
C THR A 50 -4.37 18.02 8.16
N THR A 51 -4.72 18.82 7.15
CA THR A 51 -5.51 18.32 6.02
C THR A 51 -4.60 17.59 5.02
N PRO A 52 -5.14 16.65 4.22
CA PRO A 52 -4.37 16.01 3.15
C PRO A 52 -3.70 16.99 2.19
N LYS A 53 -4.40 18.07 1.84
CA LYS A 53 -3.90 19.13 0.95
C LYS A 53 -2.75 19.93 1.56
N ASP A 54 -2.88 20.32 2.82
CA ASP A 54 -1.84 21.07 3.52
C ASP A 54 -0.60 20.20 3.70
N ALA A 55 -0.77 18.94 4.10
CA ALA A 55 0.32 17.97 4.19
C ALA A 55 1.03 17.75 2.84
N ALA A 56 0.27 17.60 1.75
CA ALA A 56 0.84 17.44 0.41
C ALA A 56 1.64 18.68 -0.02
N THR A 57 1.08 19.87 0.22
CA THR A 57 1.74 21.16 -0.08
C THR A 57 3.02 21.33 0.73
N GLU A 58 2.97 21.05 2.03
CA GLU A 58 4.12 21.12 2.92
C GLU A 58 5.21 20.11 2.48
N THR A 59 4.83 18.87 2.19
CA THR A 59 5.76 17.86 1.66
C THR A 59 6.46 18.34 0.39
N ALA A 60 5.70 18.82 -0.59
CA ALA A 60 6.24 19.33 -1.83
C ALA A 60 7.21 20.51 -1.59
N SER A 61 6.84 21.43 -0.70
CA SER A 61 7.70 22.57 -0.34
C SER A 61 9.03 22.17 0.31
N LEU A 62 9.05 21.04 1.03
CA LEU A 62 10.25 20.50 1.66
C LEU A 62 11.23 19.88 0.65
N ILE A 63 10.72 19.38 -0.49
CA ILE A 63 11.48 18.52 -1.42
C ILE A 63 11.82 19.24 -2.75
N LEU A 64 10.88 19.98 -3.37
CA LEU A 64 10.93 20.35 -4.80
C LEU A 64 12.08 21.24 -5.26
N PHE A 65 12.83 21.84 -4.35
CA PHE A 65 13.96 22.73 -4.69
C PHE A 65 15.24 22.35 -3.97
N ARG A 66 15.33 21.09 -3.54
CA ARG A 66 16.50 20.53 -2.87
C ARG A 66 17.44 19.85 -3.87
N GLU A 67 18.74 20.00 -3.65
CA GLU A 67 19.75 19.29 -4.44
C GLU A 67 19.62 17.76 -4.30
N ASP A 68 19.14 17.29 -3.14
CA ASP A 68 18.92 15.88 -2.81
C ASP A 68 17.45 15.43 -2.96
N ALA A 69 16.66 16.11 -3.81
CA ALA A 69 15.23 15.86 -3.97
C ALA A 69 14.87 14.38 -4.24
N GLU A 70 15.64 13.67 -5.08
CA GLU A 70 15.42 12.24 -5.36
C GLU A 70 15.56 11.38 -4.08
N THR A 71 16.57 11.66 -3.26
CA THR A 71 16.75 10.95 -1.97
C THR A 71 15.60 11.24 -1.01
N LEU A 72 15.11 12.48 -0.98
CA LEU A 72 13.99 12.88 -0.13
C LEU A 72 12.67 12.26 -0.60
N TRP A 73 12.44 12.14 -1.91
CA TRP A 73 11.31 11.41 -2.47
C TRP A 73 11.36 9.93 -2.11
N ASN A 74 12.52 9.28 -2.26
CA ASN A 74 12.70 7.90 -1.84
C ASN A 74 12.43 7.72 -0.33
N ASN A 75 12.86 8.68 0.49
CA ASN A 75 12.55 8.64 1.92
C ASN A 75 11.06 8.77 2.19
N LEU A 76 10.37 9.69 1.50
CA LEU A 76 8.91 9.82 1.59
C LEU A 76 8.23 8.51 1.21
N TRP A 77 8.65 7.86 0.13
CA TRP A 77 8.08 6.60 -0.34
C TRP A 77 8.25 5.46 0.64
N GLY A 78 9.43 5.34 1.28
CA GLY A 78 9.64 4.40 2.37
C GLY A 78 8.72 4.66 3.56
N LEU A 79 8.54 5.92 3.95
CA LEU A 79 7.63 6.31 5.04
C LEU A 79 6.16 6.04 4.68
N TYR A 80 5.74 6.43 3.49
CA TYR A 80 4.35 6.32 3.03
C TYR A 80 3.92 4.87 2.91
N LEU A 81 4.78 4.00 2.35
CA LEU A 81 4.53 2.57 2.29
C LEU A 81 4.50 1.93 3.69
N SER A 82 5.44 2.29 4.56
CA SER A 82 5.45 1.87 5.97
C SER A 82 4.16 2.25 6.70
N ALA A 83 3.61 3.43 6.43
CA ALA A 83 2.30 3.84 6.97
C ALA A 83 1.17 2.96 6.39
N ALA A 84 1.11 2.75 5.07
CA ALA A 84 0.09 1.90 4.45
C ALA A 84 0.13 0.43 4.95
N GLU A 85 1.32 -0.08 5.31
CA GLU A 85 1.49 -1.42 5.88
C GLU A 85 1.16 -1.45 7.39
N THR A 86 1.36 -0.35 8.13
CA THR A 86 1.19 -0.30 9.59
C THR A 86 -0.25 -0.03 10.04
N PHE A 87 -0.93 0.91 9.40
CA PHE A 87 -2.25 1.37 9.85
C PHE A 87 -3.35 0.47 9.30
N GLY A 88 -4.29 0.10 10.16
CA GLY A 88 -5.36 -0.83 9.81
C GLY A 88 -6.73 -0.19 9.63
N GLU A 89 -6.95 1.04 10.12
CA GLU A 89 -8.26 1.68 10.03
C GLU A 89 -8.43 2.40 8.68
N GLU A 90 -9.63 2.26 8.11
CA GLU A 90 -9.96 2.92 6.84
C GLU A 90 -9.85 4.44 6.91
N GLN A 91 -10.07 5.05 8.08
CA GLN A 91 -9.94 6.49 8.24
C GLN A 91 -8.51 6.95 7.95
N GLU A 92 -7.51 6.26 8.50
CA GLU A 92 -6.10 6.63 8.38
C GLU A 92 -5.59 6.31 6.96
N LEU A 93 -5.97 5.15 6.43
CA LEU A 93 -5.63 4.76 5.06
C LEU A 93 -6.35 5.64 4.01
N GLY A 94 -7.56 6.11 4.32
CA GLY A 94 -8.29 7.10 3.52
C GLY A 94 -7.58 8.45 3.50
N ALA A 95 -7.06 8.90 4.65
CA ALA A 95 -6.26 10.13 4.72
C ALA A 95 -4.97 10.03 3.87
N LEU A 96 -4.34 8.85 3.82
CA LEU A 96 -3.22 8.58 2.90
C LEU A 96 -3.68 8.68 1.44
N VAL A 97 -4.81 8.05 1.07
CA VAL A 97 -5.38 8.14 -0.29
C VAL A 97 -5.62 9.60 -0.70
N ASP A 98 -6.25 10.40 0.15
CA ASP A 98 -6.51 11.81 -0.15
C ASP A 98 -5.20 12.59 -0.26
N TYR A 99 -4.22 12.30 0.60
CA TYR A 99 -2.92 12.96 0.57
C TYR A 99 -2.17 12.68 -0.74
N ILE A 100 -2.15 11.44 -1.21
CA ILE A 100 -1.43 11.11 -2.44
C ILE A 100 -2.13 11.66 -3.68
N VAL A 101 -3.46 11.81 -3.64
CA VAL A 101 -4.22 12.49 -4.69
C VAL A 101 -3.86 13.98 -4.75
N GLU A 102 -3.81 14.66 -3.60
CA GLU A 102 -3.41 16.07 -3.52
C GLU A 102 -1.96 16.25 -3.96
N LEU A 103 -1.05 15.40 -3.48
CA LEU A 103 0.36 15.44 -3.85
C LEU A 103 0.56 15.22 -5.35
N ALA A 104 -0.12 14.23 -5.93
CA ALA A 104 -0.05 13.93 -7.36
C ALA A 104 -0.72 14.99 -8.25
N SER A 105 -1.56 15.86 -7.67
CA SER A 105 -2.18 16.97 -8.38
C SER A 105 -1.30 18.21 -8.44
N LEU A 106 -0.17 18.23 -7.72
CA LEU A 106 0.80 19.32 -7.78
C LEU A 106 1.63 19.23 -9.08
N PRO A 107 1.89 20.36 -9.76
CA PRO A 107 2.52 20.38 -11.08
C PRO A 107 3.93 19.78 -11.12
N ASP A 108 4.61 19.68 -9.98
CA ASP A 108 6.02 19.27 -9.89
C ASP A 108 6.21 17.91 -9.18
N ALA A 109 5.15 17.13 -8.93
CA ALA A 109 5.25 15.82 -8.27
C ALA A 109 5.79 14.72 -9.22
N SER A 110 7.07 14.81 -9.57
CA SER A 110 7.71 14.01 -10.63
C SER A 110 8.12 12.58 -10.25
N SER A 111 8.13 12.21 -8.96
CA SER A 111 8.69 10.93 -8.47
C SER A 111 7.65 9.83 -8.19
N LEU A 112 6.38 10.03 -8.56
CA LEU A 112 5.35 8.96 -8.47
C LEU A 112 5.72 7.65 -9.20
N PRO A 113 6.47 7.67 -10.32
CA PRO A 113 6.97 6.43 -10.92
C PRO A 113 7.90 5.62 -10.00
N GLU A 114 8.70 6.27 -9.15
CA GLU A 114 9.59 5.58 -8.20
C GLU A 114 8.80 4.86 -7.11
N PHE A 115 7.73 5.49 -6.60
CA PHE A 115 6.81 4.80 -5.70
C PHE A 115 6.17 3.57 -6.34
N SER A 116 5.87 3.64 -7.65
CA SER A 116 5.28 2.52 -8.38
C SER A 116 6.19 1.27 -8.36
N MET A 117 7.52 1.46 -8.39
CA MET A 117 8.48 0.37 -8.26
C MET A 117 8.45 -0.23 -6.85
N ASN A 118 8.52 0.61 -5.81
CA ASN A 118 8.44 0.16 -4.41
C ASN A 118 7.13 -0.59 -4.12
N LEU A 119 6.01 -0.10 -4.64
CA LEU A 119 4.71 -0.75 -4.50
C LEU A 119 4.67 -2.10 -5.23
N SER A 120 5.26 -2.19 -6.43
CA SER A 120 5.36 -3.45 -7.19
C SER A 120 6.17 -4.49 -6.44
N GLU A 121 7.26 -4.10 -5.77
CA GLU A 121 8.04 -4.97 -4.90
C GLU A 121 7.26 -5.40 -3.64
N SER A 122 6.44 -4.51 -3.07
CA SER A 122 5.51 -4.89 -2.00
C SER A 122 4.47 -5.90 -2.44
N PHE A 123 4.11 -5.90 -3.73
CA PHE A 123 3.16 -6.84 -4.33
C PHE A 123 3.72 -8.22 -4.70
N GLN A 124 4.87 -8.61 -4.12
CA GLN A 124 5.34 -10.00 -4.16
C GLN A 124 4.62 -10.94 -3.19
N GLY A 125 3.77 -10.40 -2.31
CA GLY A 125 2.96 -11.14 -1.33
C GLY A 125 3.46 -11.02 0.12
N PRO A 126 2.65 -11.45 1.10
CA PRO A 126 2.99 -11.46 2.53
C PRO A 126 4.22 -12.31 2.86
N GLU A 127 4.57 -13.29 2.01
CA GLU A 127 5.75 -14.14 2.18
C GLU A 127 7.04 -13.34 2.18
N ARG A 128 7.06 -12.17 1.53
CA ARG A 128 8.24 -11.28 1.53
C ARG A 128 8.62 -10.84 2.95
N TYR A 129 7.64 -10.62 3.82
CA TYR A 129 7.88 -10.19 5.19
C TYR A 129 8.46 -11.34 6.03
N LEU A 130 8.07 -12.59 5.70
CA LEU A 130 8.60 -13.79 6.34
C LEU A 130 10.03 -14.08 5.89
N ALA A 131 10.34 -13.81 4.62
CA ALA A 131 11.63 -14.06 4.00
C ALA A 131 12.69 -12.97 4.28
N ASN A 132 12.35 -11.90 5.00
CA ASN A 132 13.29 -10.84 5.35
C ASN A 132 14.34 -11.35 6.35
N LEU A 133 15.52 -11.74 5.85
CA LEU A 133 16.58 -12.35 6.66
C LEU A 133 17.11 -11.45 7.78
N SER A 134 17.00 -10.13 7.65
CA SER A 134 17.49 -9.19 8.66
C SER A 134 16.46 -8.94 9.78
N SER A 135 15.17 -9.12 9.50
CA SER A 135 14.10 -8.95 10.47
C SER A 135 12.82 -9.66 9.98
N PRO A 136 12.73 -10.99 10.17
CA PRO A 136 11.58 -11.74 9.68
C PRO A 136 10.35 -11.38 10.51
N ALA A 137 9.25 -11.04 9.83
CA ALA A 137 7.97 -10.81 10.48
C ALA A 137 7.36 -12.12 10.97
N THR A 138 6.52 -12.05 12.01
CA THR A 138 5.63 -13.17 12.34
C THR A 138 4.55 -13.33 11.26
N PRO A 139 3.94 -14.52 11.12
CA PRO A 139 2.82 -14.72 10.20
C PRO A 139 1.68 -13.72 10.40
N ASP A 140 1.34 -13.39 11.64
CA ASP A 140 0.29 -12.41 11.94
C ASP A 140 0.67 -10.98 11.55
N ALA A 141 1.93 -10.60 11.73
CA ALA A 141 2.43 -9.29 11.30
C ALA A 141 2.45 -9.19 9.77
N ALA A 142 2.93 -10.24 9.08
CA ALA A 142 2.93 -10.32 7.62
C ALA A 142 1.51 -10.25 7.03
N LYS A 143 0.59 -11.02 7.58
CA LYS A 143 -0.84 -11.01 7.24
C LYS A 143 -1.47 -9.65 7.46
N SER A 144 -1.16 -8.99 8.58
CA SER A 144 -1.70 -7.67 8.90
C SER A 144 -1.17 -6.60 7.94
N ALA A 145 0.15 -6.58 7.70
CA ALA A 145 0.77 -5.64 6.77
C ALA A 145 0.21 -5.78 5.34
N TRP A 146 0.08 -7.03 4.87
CA TRP A 146 -0.50 -7.34 3.57
C TRP A 146 -1.96 -6.94 3.46
N LYS A 147 -2.77 -7.23 4.50
CA LYS A 147 -4.16 -6.79 4.58
C LYS A 147 -4.28 -5.27 4.51
N ASN A 148 -3.50 -4.55 5.32
CA ASN A 148 -3.54 -3.09 5.42
C ASN A 148 -3.16 -2.42 4.09
N LEU A 149 -2.09 -2.88 3.43
CA LEU A 149 -1.69 -2.40 2.12
C LEU A 149 -2.80 -2.60 1.07
N ASN A 150 -3.52 -3.72 1.14
CA ASN A 150 -4.64 -3.99 0.25
C ASN A 150 -5.90 -3.17 0.59
N THR A 151 -6.16 -2.89 1.86
CA THR A 151 -7.19 -1.92 2.28
C THR A 151 -6.91 -0.56 1.66
N PHE A 152 -5.66 -0.07 1.74
CA PHE A 152 -5.22 1.18 1.12
C PHE A 152 -5.49 1.20 -0.39
N LEU A 153 -5.07 0.16 -1.12
CA LEU A 153 -5.28 0.10 -2.57
C LEU A 153 -6.75 -0.06 -2.96
N ALA A 154 -7.58 -0.74 -2.16
CA ALA A 154 -9.01 -0.82 -2.40
C ALA A 154 -9.69 0.54 -2.20
N LEU A 155 -9.29 1.31 -1.18
CA LEU A 155 -9.74 2.70 -1.01
C LEU A 155 -9.28 3.60 -2.18
N LEU A 156 -8.05 3.40 -2.66
CA LEU A 156 -7.53 4.08 -3.84
C LEU A 156 -8.34 3.76 -5.10
N ALA A 157 -8.73 2.50 -5.29
CA ALA A 157 -9.58 2.06 -6.40
C ALA A 157 -10.96 2.76 -6.40
N LYS A 158 -11.58 2.87 -5.21
CA LYS A 158 -12.86 3.54 -5.01
C LYS A 158 -12.81 5.06 -5.17
N SER A 159 -11.64 5.68 -4.93
CA SER A 159 -11.48 7.13 -5.02
C SER A 159 -11.56 7.63 -6.46
N ARG A 160 -12.68 8.31 -6.80
CA ARG A 160 -12.88 8.92 -8.14
C ARG A 160 -11.78 9.90 -8.53
N ASN A 161 -11.19 10.61 -7.57
CA ASN A 161 -10.12 11.56 -7.86
C ASN A 161 -8.80 10.82 -8.14
N ALA A 162 -8.49 9.77 -7.38
CA ALA A 162 -7.34 8.91 -7.67
C ALA A 162 -7.45 8.27 -9.06
N GLN A 163 -8.64 7.81 -9.45
CA GLN A 163 -8.86 7.18 -10.75
C GLN A 163 -8.72 8.15 -11.95
N LYS A 164 -8.71 9.47 -11.73
CA LYS A 164 -8.39 10.47 -12.79
C LYS A 164 -6.90 10.61 -13.04
N ILE A 165 -6.06 10.15 -12.11
CA ILE A 165 -4.61 10.28 -12.16
C ILE A 165 -4.03 8.94 -12.65
N PRO A 166 -3.47 8.83 -13.88
CA PRO A 166 -3.13 7.55 -14.48
C PRO A 166 -2.21 6.65 -13.66
N VAL A 167 -1.21 7.24 -12.98
CA VAL A 167 -0.28 6.47 -12.14
C VAL A 167 -0.99 5.84 -10.92
N LEU A 168 -1.89 6.58 -10.27
CA LEU A 168 -2.65 6.07 -9.12
C LEU A 168 -3.70 5.03 -9.54
N ALA A 169 -4.34 5.23 -10.69
CA ALA A 169 -5.20 4.21 -11.30
C ALA A 169 -4.40 2.92 -11.60
N GLY A 170 -3.15 3.05 -12.04
CA GLY A 170 -2.22 1.94 -12.22
C GLY A 170 -1.94 1.17 -10.93
N TRP A 171 -1.76 1.88 -9.81
CA TRP A 171 -1.55 1.24 -8.49
C TRP A 171 -2.79 0.47 -8.03
N ALA A 172 -3.98 1.03 -8.22
CA ALA A 172 -5.23 0.32 -7.93
C ALA A 172 -5.37 -0.97 -8.74
N ARG A 173 -5.03 -0.94 -10.05
CA ARG A 173 -5.03 -2.14 -10.91
C ARG A 173 -4.03 -3.19 -10.47
N LEU A 174 -2.81 -2.79 -10.09
CA LEU A 174 -1.82 -3.70 -9.51
C LEU A 174 -2.41 -4.43 -8.28
N GLY A 175 -3.14 -3.67 -7.45
CA GLY A 175 -3.86 -4.16 -6.29
C GLY A 175 -4.81 -5.34 -6.53
N VAL A 176 -5.49 -5.35 -7.68
CA VAL A 176 -6.43 -6.41 -8.08
C VAL A 176 -5.75 -7.79 -8.18
N LYS A 177 -4.44 -7.83 -8.43
CA LYS A 177 -3.65 -9.08 -8.44
C LYS A 177 -3.77 -9.87 -7.13
N THR A 178 -4.06 -9.21 -6.01
CA THR A 178 -4.31 -9.88 -4.72
C THR A 178 -5.45 -10.87 -4.80
N LEU A 179 -6.52 -10.60 -5.56
CA LEU A 179 -7.63 -11.53 -5.73
C LEU A 179 -7.15 -12.83 -6.38
N VAL A 180 -6.26 -12.72 -7.37
CA VAL A 180 -5.67 -13.88 -8.04
C VAL A 180 -4.76 -14.63 -7.07
N MET A 181 -3.88 -13.93 -6.35
CA MET A 181 -2.95 -14.53 -5.40
C MET A 181 -3.67 -15.28 -4.27
N ALA A 182 -4.75 -14.70 -3.75
CA ALA A 182 -5.47 -15.23 -2.60
C ALA A 182 -6.47 -16.33 -2.96
N LEU A 183 -7.16 -16.19 -4.09
CA LEU A 183 -8.34 -17.00 -4.38
C LEU A 183 -8.02 -18.09 -5.41
N GLU A 184 -7.02 -17.90 -6.25
CA GLU A 184 -6.95 -18.65 -7.51
C GLU A 184 -5.71 -19.55 -7.59
N GLN A 185 -4.75 -19.34 -6.70
CA GLN A 185 -3.50 -20.09 -6.67
C GLN A 185 -3.70 -21.49 -6.08
N SER A 186 -3.17 -22.50 -6.78
CA SER A 186 -3.27 -23.90 -6.37
C SER A 186 -2.53 -24.13 -5.04
N PRO A 187 -3.00 -25.01 -4.14
CA PRO A 187 -2.30 -25.34 -2.90
C PRO A 187 -0.87 -25.90 -3.09
N SER A 188 -0.46 -26.24 -4.32
CA SER A 188 0.93 -26.63 -4.63
C SER A 188 1.85 -25.45 -4.96
N THR A 189 1.32 -24.24 -5.14
CA THR A 189 2.09 -23.02 -5.42
C THR A 189 2.49 -22.31 -4.12
N ARG A 190 3.47 -21.41 -4.18
CA ARG A 190 3.92 -20.61 -3.03
C ARG A 190 2.75 -19.83 -2.42
N GLU A 191 1.97 -19.16 -3.26
CA GLU A 191 0.85 -18.32 -2.85
C GLU A 191 -0.30 -19.17 -2.27
N GLY A 192 -0.67 -20.26 -2.95
CA GLY A 192 -1.77 -21.12 -2.51
C GLY A 192 -1.47 -21.89 -1.21
N GLN A 193 -0.20 -22.24 -0.95
CA GLN A 193 0.21 -22.80 0.35
C GLN A 193 0.01 -21.83 1.51
N ASN A 194 0.05 -20.53 1.23
CA ASN A 194 -0.02 -19.47 2.23
C ASN A 194 -1.36 -18.71 2.16
N VAL A 195 -2.41 -19.32 1.63
CA VAL A 195 -3.73 -18.69 1.41
C VAL A 195 -4.27 -17.96 2.65
N GLU A 196 -3.99 -18.46 3.86
CA GLU A 196 -4.40 -17.82 5.13
C GLU A 196 -3.78 -16.42 5.35
N LEU A 197 -2.60 -16.15 4.75
CA LEU A 197 -1.97 -14.84 4.77
C LEU A 197 -2.59 -13.88 3.76
N HIS A 198 -3.17 -14.41 2.67
CA HIS A 198 -3.72 -13.64 1.55
C HIS A 198 -5.23 -13.38 1.67
N ALA A 199 -6.00 -14.33 2.20
CA ALA A 199 -7.46 -14.28 2.24
C ALA A 199 -8.02 -13.01 2.90
N PRO A 200 -7.47 -12.51 4.04
CA PRO A 200 -7.95 -11.27 4.63
C PRO A 200 -7.80 -10.06 3.69
N ALA A 201 -6.75 -10.02 2.87
CA ALA A 201 -6.53 -8.93 1.92
C ALA A 201 -7.55 -8.97 0.77
N ALA A 202 -7.87 -10.17 0.26
CA ALA A 202 -8.93 -10.33 -0.73
C ALA A 202 -10.31 -9.95 -0.18
N ALA A 203 -10.58 -10.23 1.10
CA ALA A 203 -11.80 -9.79 1.76
C ALA A 203 -11.96 -8.26 1.73
N GLN A 204 -10.86 -7.52 1.98
CA GLN A 204 -10.90 -6.05 1.95
C GLN A 204 -11.27 -5.52 0.57
N TRP A 205 -10.70 -6.09 -0.49
CA TRP A 205 -11.05 -5.73 -1.87
C TRP A 205 -12.53 -5.95 -2.17
N LEU A 206 -13.06 -7.12 -1.83
CA LEU A 206 -14.47 -7.45 -2.05
C LEU A 206 -15.42 -6.58 -1.22
N ARG A 207 -14.98 -6.12 -0.04
CA ARG A 207 -15.80 -5.28 0.84
C ARG A 207 -15.78 -3.80 0.46
N ILE A 208 -14.62 -3.27 0.08
CA ILE A 208 -14.41 -1.83 -0.13
C ILE A 208 -14.69 -1.44 -1.58
N ALA A 209 -14.17 -2.23 -2.53
CA ALA A 209 -14.07 -1.88 -3.94
C ALA A 209 -14.84 -2.86 -4.85
N GLN A 210 -15.95 -3.41 -4.34
CA GLN A 210 -16.75 -4.41 -5.05
C GLN A 210 -17.22 -3.90 -6.42
N ASP A 211 -17.78 -2.69 -6.44
CA ASP A 211 -18.37 -2.09 -7.64
C ASP A 211 -17.29 -1.85 -8.70
N GLU A 212 -16.08 -1.49 -8.27
CA GLU A 212 -14.92 -1.32 -9.13
C GLU A 212 -14.48 -2.66 -9.75
N ILE A 213 -14.47 -3.75 -8.97
CA ILE A 213 -14.15 -5.10 -9.48
C ILE A 213 -15.24 -5.59 -10.45
N GLU A 214 -16.51 -5.38 -10.13
CA GLU A 214 -17.65 -5.72 -11.01
C GLU A 214 -17.54 -4.95 -12.33
N LYS A 215 -17.15 -3.68 -12.28
CA LYS A 215 -16.89 -2.89 -13.49
C LYS A 215 -15.76 -3.48 -14.34
N LEU A 216 -14.62 -3.86 -13.75
CA LEU A 216 -13.51 -4.50 -14.48
C LEU A 216 -13.94 -5.80 -15.16
N CYS A 217 -14.75 -6.62 -14.46
CA CYS A 217 -15.31 -7.85 -15.02
C CYS A 217 -16.32 -7.58 -16.15
N ASN A 218 -17.15 -6.54 -16.05
CA ASN A 218 -18.06 -6.13 -17.12
C ASN A 218 -17.32 -5.61 -18.36
N ASP A 219 -16.29 -4.81 -18.14
CA ASP A 219 -15.51 -4.17 -19.21
C ASP A 219 -14.58 -5.18 -19.91
N LYS A 220 -14.26 -6.31 -19.26
CA LYS A 220 -13.36 -7.38 -19.77
C LYS A 220 -11.98 -6.87 -20.20
N THR A 221 -11.53 -5.78 -19.58
CA THR A 221 -10.29 -5.08 -19.94
C THR A 221 -9.06 -5.68 -19.28
N GLU A 222 -9.24 -6.42 -18.18
CA GLU A 222 -8.15 -7.03 -17.42
C GLU A 222 -8.05 -8.53 -17.70
N ARG A 223 -6.81 -9.00 -17.82
CA ARG A 223 -6.47 -10.42 -17.99
C ARG A 223 -5.49 -10.81 -16.90
N PHE A 224 -5.80 -11.88 -16.19
CA PHE A 224 -4.92 -12.44 -15.18
C PHE A 224 -4.60 -13.89 -15.53
N THR A 225 -3.35 -14.30 -15.32
CA THR A 225 -2.93 -15.67 -15.57
C THR A 225 -3.73 -16.62 -14.70
N ALA A 226 -4.37 -17.59 -15.33
CA ALA A 226 -5.26 -18.48 -14.65
C ALA A 226 -4.54 -19.38 -13.65
N GLY A 227 -5.04 -19.45 -12.41
CA GLY A 227 -4.84 -20.62 -11.56
C GLY A 227 -5.98 -21.63 -11.76
N ASP A 228 -6.01 -22.71 -10.97
CA ASP A 228 -6.97 -23.84 -11.10
C ASP A 228 -8.46 -23.41 -11.10
N LEU A 229 -8.76 -22.15 -10.75
CA LEU A 229 -10.09 -21.55 -10.78
C LEU A 229 -10.36 -20.59 -12.00
N TRP A 230 -9.39 -20.10 -12.76
CA TRP A 230 -9.64 -19.28 -13.98
C TRP A 230 -9.52 -20.06 -15.30
N ALA A 231 -9.20 -21.37 -15.24
CA ALA A 231 -9.37 -22.29 -16.36
C ALA A 231 -9.47 -23.74 -15.86
N ASN A 232 -10.70 -24.28 -15.73
CA ASN A 232 -11.10 -25.55 -16.38
C ASN A 232 -12.56 -26.00 -16.13
N ARG A 233 -13.54 -25.08 -16.11
CA ARG A 233 -14.95 -25.41 -16.43
C ARG A 233 -15.64 -24.25 -17.16
N GLY A 234 -15.20 -23.95 -18.38
CA GLY A 234 -16.02 -23.26 -19.39
C GLY A 234 -15.80 -21.76 -19.65
N GLY A 235 -14.78 -21.11 -19.09
CA GLY A 235 -14.43 -19.70 -19.36
C GLY A 235 -12.91 -19.49 -19.38
N GLY A 236 -12.39 -18.61 -20.24
CA GLY A 236 -10.96 -18.34 -20.41
C GLY A 236 -10.37 -17.36 -19.38
N GLU A 237 -9.22 -16.75 -19.69
CA GLU A 237 -8.39 -15.88 -18.81
C GLU A 237 -8.99 -14.49 -18.50
N VAL A 238 -10.32 -14.33 -18.51
CA VAL A 238 -11.01 -13.04 -18.39
C VAL A 238 -11.72 -12.95 -17.04
N CYS A 239 -11.62 -11.80 -16.35
CA CYS A 239 -12.44 -11.48 -15.17
C CYS A 239 -13.93 -11.63 -15.52
N ASP A 240 -14.67 -12.49 -14.83
CA ASP A 240 -16.11 -12.66 -15.04
C ASP A 240 -16.93 -12.55 -13.75
N ASN A 241 -18.18 -12.07 -13.89
CA ASN A 241 -19.06 -11.82 -12.74
C ASN A 241 -19.52 -13.10 -12.04
N ALA A 242 -19.67 -14.22 -12.75
CA ALA A 242 -20.11 -15.47 -12.13
C ALA A 242 -19.05 -15.96 -11.13
N ARG A 243 -17.78 -15.84 -11.51
CA ARG A 243 -16.63 -16.17 -10.67
C ARG A 243 -16.49 -15.24 -9.49
N LEU A 244 -16.71 -13.95 -9.70
CA LEU A 244 -16.75 -12.97 -8.61
C LEU A 244 -17.83 -13.31 -7.57
N GLN A 245 -19.05 -13.65 -8.00
CA GLN A 245 -20.12 -14.02 -7.07
C GLN A 245 -19.80 -15.31 -6.30
N PHE A 246 -19.21 -16.32 -6.95
CA PHE A 246 -18.74 -17.54 -6.27
C PHE A 246 -17.79 -17.21 -5.11
N TRP A 247 -16.78 -16.35 -5.36
CA TRP A 247 -15.83 -15.98 -4.31
C TRP A 247 -16.42 -15.14 -3.21
N LYS A 248 -17.34 -14.23 -3.53
CA LYS A 248 -18.09 -13.48 -2.52
C LYS A 248 -18.84 -14.42 -1.57
N SER A 249 -19.56 -15.41 -2.11
CA SER A 249 -20.25 -16.41 -1.30
C SER A 249 -19.27 -17.21 -0.44
N ARG A 250 -18.14 -17.66 -1.03
CA ARG A 250 -17.15 -18.45 -0.31
C ARG A 250 -16.46 -17.67 0.82
N MET A 251 -16.15 -16.40 0.61
CA MET A 251 -15.55 -15.55 1.63
C MET A 251 -16.52 -15.31 2.80
N ALA A 252 -17.81 -15.10 2.50
CA ALA A 252 -18.84 -14.98 3.52
C ALA A 252 -19.00 -16.27 4.36
N GLU A 253 -18.92 -17.45 3.74
CA GLU A 253 -18.92 -18.74 4.46
C GLU A 253 -17.72 -18.89 5.41
N LEU A 254 -16.58 -18.30 5.06
CA LEU A 254 -15.36 -18.31 5.87
C LEU A 254 -15.35 -17.25 6.97
N GLY A 255 -16.41 -16.45 7.09
CA GLY A 255 -16.57 -15.42 8.12
C GLY A 255 -15.87 -14.10 7.82
N TYR A 256 -15.60 -13.81 6.53
CA TYR A 256 -15.09 -12.53 6.05
C TYR A 256 -16.21 -11.57 5.61
#